data_AF-A0A103XWD2-F1
#
_entry.id   AF-A0A103XWD2-F1
#
_cell.length_a   1.000
_cell.length_b   1.000
_cell.length_c   1.000
_cell.angle_alpha   90.00
_cell.angle_beta   90.00
_cell.angle_gamma   90.00
#
_symmetry.space_group_name_H-M   'P 1'
#
loop_
_entity.id
_entity.type
_entity.pdbx_description
1 polymer ?
#
loop_
_entity_poly.entity_id
_entity_poly.type
_entity_poly.pdbx_seq_one_letter_code
_entity_poly.pdbx_strand_id
1 'polypeptide(L)'
;MRNAVSGHRNNENQLRRISRNYYGEEIDSLTTNELESLERQLHCSLKQIRTIRTQSLLDKLYEQQKMEHQLYESNKTLRLRLDEESQAEALQWDAHANGMVYGHPHQMSRDAFYHPIGCETTLQIGYQTEQMSAVTSTSMNHQMQGWLA
;
A
#
# COMPACT_ATOMS: atom_id res chain seq x y z
N MET A 1 -1.72 -33.01 44.91
CA MET A 1 -2.41 -32.90 43.60
C MET A 1 -3.62 -31.94 43.61
N ARG A 2 -4.53 -31.97 44.61
CA ARG A 2 -5.72 -31.08 44.64
C ARG A 2 -5.41 -29.56 44.64
N ASN A 3 -4.35 -29.10 45.30
CA ASN A 3 -3.99 -27.66 45.33
C ASN A 3 -3.54 -27.11 43.96
N ALA A 4 -2.81 -27.90 43.16
CA ALA A 4 -2.34 -27.46 41.85
C ALA A 4 -3.48 -27.29 40.83
N VAL A 5 -4.45 -28.20 40.85
CA VAL A 5 -5.64 -28.14 39.98
C VAL A 5 -6.60 -27.01 40.38
N SER A 6 -6.64 -26.66 41.67
CA SER A 6 -7.40 -25.49 42.15
C SER A 6 -6.75 -24.17 41.72
N GLY A 7 -5.41 -24.09 41.78
CA GLY A 7 -4.66 -22.90 41.33
C GLY A 7 -4.82 -22.64 39.83
N HIS A 8 -4.74 -23.68 39.00
CA HIS A 8 -4.92 -23.55 37.55
C HIS A 8 -6.31 -23.01 37.18
N ARG A 9 -7.36 -23.56 37.80
CA ARG A 9 -8.75 -23.09 37.58
C ARG A 9 -8.97 -21.65 38.03
N ASN A 10 -8.34 -21.23 39.13
CA ASN A 10 -8.45 -19.85 39.60
C ASN A 10 -7.79 -18.87 38.62
N ASN A 11 -6.63 -19.23 38.06
CA ASN A 11 -5.96 -18.43 37.05
C ASN A 11 -6.78 -18.33 35.76
N GLU A 12 -7.39 -19.43 35.32
CA GLU A 12 -8.26 -19.43 34.14
C GLU A 12 -9.45 -18.49 34.34
N ASN A 13 -10.11 -18.57 35.50
CA ASN A 13 -11.24 -17.69 35.84
C ASN A 13 -10.82 -16.21 35.88
N GLN A 14 -9.65 -15.89 36.43
CA GLN A 14 -9.12 -14.52 36.44
C GLN A 14 -8.83 -14.02 35.04
N LEU A 15 -8.17 -14.82 34.20
CA LEU A 15 -7.89 -14.46 32.81
C LEU A 15 -9.18 -14.24 32.01
N ARG A 16 -10.17 -15.11 32.18
CA ARG A 16 -11.48 -14.94 31.52
C ARG A 16 -12.18 -13.67 31.99
N ARG A 17 -12.16 -13.37 33.29
CA ARG A 17 -12.73 -12.13 33.84
C ARG A 17 -12.04 -10.89 33.28
N ILE A 18 -10.71 -10.89 33.25
CA ILE A 18 -9.92 -9.79 32.67
C ILE A 18 -10.28 -9.60 31.19
N SER A 19 -10.37 -10.68 30.41
CA SER A 19 -10.77 -10.64 29.00
C SER A 19 -12.13 -9.97 28.83
N ARG A 20 -13.14 -10.40 29.60
CA ARG A 20 -14.49 -9.82 29.59
C ARG A 20 -14.49 -8.33 29.93
N ASN A 21 -13.72 -7.92 30.95
CA ASN A 21 -13.56 -6.51 31.29
C ASN A 21 -12.96 -5.70 30.12
N TYR A 22 -11.96 -6.23 29.42
CA TYR A 22 -11.39 -5.59 28.22
C TYR A 22 -12.40 -5.43 27.07
N TYR A 23 -13.42 -6.30 27.00
CA TYR A 23 -14.53 -6.19 26.06
C TYR A 23 -15.71 -5.33 26.56
N GLY A 24 -15.60 -4.72 27.74
CA GLY A 24 -16.67 -3.89 28.29
C GLY A 24 -17.76 -4.68 29.03
N GLU A 25 -17.53 -5.95 29.36
CA GLU A 25 -18.46 -6.79 30.12
C GLU A 25 -18.15 -6.78 31.62
N GLU A 26 -19.17 -7.00 32.46
CA GLU A 26 -19.04 -7.10 33.94
C GLU A 26 -18.34 -5.92 34.63
N ILE A 27 -18.38 -4.76 33.98
CA ILE A 27 -17.74 -3.52 34.42
C ILE A 27 -18.32 -3.01 35.74
N ASP A 28 -19.61 -3.26 36.00
CA ASP A 28 -20.31 -2.85 37.23
C ASP A 28 -19.69 -3.43 38.51
N SER A 29 -18.91 -4.52 38.38
CA SER A 29 -18.20 -5.16 39.49
C SER A 29 -16.86 -4.49 39.83
N LEU A 30 -16.41 -3.53 39.02
CA LEU A 30 -15.13 -2.83 39.18
C LEU A 30 -15.30 -1.59 40.06
N THR A 31 -14.31 -1.34 40.89
CA THR A 31 -14.19 -0.06 41.58
C THR A 31 -13.76 1.05 40.61
N THR A 32 -14.00 2.31 40.97
CA THR A 32 -13.60 3.46 40.14
C THR A 32 -12.11 3.45 39.79
N ASN A 33 -11.24 3.07 40.74
CA ASN A 33 -9.79 2.98 40.52
C ASN A 33 -9.42 1.87 39.52
N GLU A 34 -10.08 0.72 39.61
CA GLU A 34 -9.85 -0.39 38.68
C GLU A 34 -10.35 -0.05 37.28
N LEU A 35 -11.50 0.62 37.18
CA LEU A 35 -12.05 1.09 35.92
C LEU A 35 -11.13 2.12 35.24
N GLU A 36 -10.64 3.10 35.98
CA GLU A 36 -9.69 4.09 35.47
C GLU A 36 -8.35 3.45 35.06
N SER A 37 -7.89 2.42 35.79
CA SER A 37 -6.73 1.62 35.40
C SER A 37 -6.96 0.86 34.09
N LEU A 38 -8.13 0.22 33.94
CA LEU A 38 -8.52 -0.50 32.74
C LEU A 38 -8.60 0.43 31.53
N GLU A 39 -9.20 1.61 31.69
CA GLU A 39 -9.28 2.64 30.65
C GLU A 39 -7.89 3.09 30.19
N ARG A 40 -6.98 3.39 31.14
CA ARG A 40 -5.59 3.75 30.82
C ARG A 40 -4.87 2.63 30.07
N GLN A 41 -5.03 1.38 30.49
CA GLN A 41 -4.42 0.23 29.82
C GLN A 41 -4.93 0.08 28.38
N LEU A 42 -6.24 0.19 28.17
CA LEU A 42 -6.86 0.18 26.85
C LEU A 42 -6.36 1.33 25.97
N HIS A 43 -6.32 2.55 26.51
CA HIS A 43 -5.85 3.73 25.79
C HIS A 43 -4.39 3.57 25.33
N CYS A 44 -3.50 3.17 26.23
CA CYS A 44 -2.09 2.96 25.92
C CYS A 44 -1.88 1.83 24.90
N SER A 45 -2.52 0.68 25.10
CA SER A 45 -2.41 -0.48 24.21
C SER A 45 -2.95 -0.15 22.82
N LEU A 46 -4.11 0.50 22.73
CA LEU A 46 -4.70 0.88 21.45
C LEU A 46 -3.85 1.91 20.71
N LYS A 47 -3.30 2.89 21.42
CA LYS A 47 -2.33 3.85 20.87
C LYS A 47 -1.12 3.11 20.31
N GLN A 48 -0.54 2.18 21.07
CA GLN A 48 0.61 1.39 20.64
C GLN A 48 0.29 0.54 19.39
N ILE A 49 -0.83 -0.18 19.38
CA ILE A 49 -1.28 -0.98 18.22
C ILE A 49 -1.41 -0.10 16.97
N ARG A 50 -2.05 1.07 17.10
CA ARG A 50 -2.19 2.01 15.98
C ARG A 50 -0.83 2.50 15.51
N THR A 51 0.05 2.94 16.42
CA THR A 51 1.39 3.42 16.07
C THR A 51 2.19 2.35 15.33
N ILE A 52 2.24 1.12 15.85
CA ILE A 52 2.99 0.02 15.22
C ILE A 52 2.42 -0.31 13.83
N ARG A 53 1.10 -0.40 13.69
CA ARG A 53 0.46 -0.68 12.41
C ARG A 53 0.73 0.41 11.39
N THR A 54 0.58 1.67 11.77
CA THR A 54 0.83 2.81 10.89
C THR A 54 2.31 2.85 10.49
N GLN A 55 3.23 2.69 11.43
CA GLN A 55 4.66 2.69 11.13
C GLN A 55 5.02 1.56 10.16
N SER A 56 4.54 0.34 10.42
CA SER A 56 4.79 -0.79 9.52
C SER A 56 4.23 -0.57 8.10
N LEU A 57 3.08 0.10 7.97
CA LEU A 57 2.52 0.42 6.66
C LEU A 57 3.36 1.49 5.93
N LEU A 58 3.82 2.51 6.66
CA LEU A 58 4.71 3.54 6.12
C LEU A 58 6.04 2.95 5.66
N ASP A 59 6.62 2.04 6.45
CA ASP A 59 7.87 1.36 6.11
C ASP A 59 7.71 0.56 4.81
N LYS A 60 6.63 -0.23 4.69
CA LYS A 60 6.32 -0.99 3.47
C LYS A 60 6.11 -0.10 2.25
N LEU A 61 5.38 1.01 2.41
CA LEU A 61 5.14 1.98 1.34
C LEU A 61 6.47 2.58 0.86
N TYR A 62 7.35 2.97 1.78
CA TYR A 62 8.64 3.54 1.45
C TYR A 62 9.55 2.52 0.73
N GLU A 63 9.59 1.27 1.19
CA GLU A 63 10.33 0.21 0.51
C GLU A 63 9.85 -0.01 -0.92
N GLN A 64 8.53 -0.02 -1.14
CA GLN A 64 7.93 -0.14 -2.47
C GLN A 64 8.27 1.03 -3.37
N GLN A 65 8.11 2.28 -2.90
CA GLN A 65 8.46 3.48 -3.66
C GLN A 65 9.95 3.51 -4.03
N LYS A 66 10.83 3.10 -3.12
CA LYS A 66 12.26 3.02 -3.39
C LYS A 66 12.56 2.01 -4.50
N MET A 67 11.94 0.83 -4.46
CA MET A 67 12.11 -0.21 -5.48
C MET A 67 11.59 0.26 -6.84
N GLU A 68 10.41 0.88 -6.86
CA GLU A 68 9.83 1.46 -8.07
C GLU A 68 10.77 2.50 -8.70
N HIS A 69 11.30 3.42 -7.89
CA HIS A 69 12.25 4.44 -8.37
C HIS A 69 13.52 3.81 -8.95
N GLN A 70 14.09 2.81 -8.30
CA GLN A 70 15.28 2.10 -8.79
C GLN A 70 15.01 1.39 -10.13
N LEU A 71 13.86 0.73 -10.25
CA LEU A 71 13.45 0.07 -11.49
C LEU A 71 13.20 1.07 -12.61
N TYR A 72 12.56 2.20 -12.29
CA TYR A 72 12.34 3.29 -13.24
C TYR A 72 13.66 3.84 -13.80
N GLU A 73 14.62 4.18 -12.94
CA GLU A 73 15.92 4.71 -13.37
C GLU A 73 16.74 3.68 -14.18
N SER A 74 16.69 2.40 -13.79
CA SER A 74 17.30 1.32 -14.56
C SER A 74 16.65 1.19 -15.94
N ASN A 75 15.31 1.16 -16.01
CA ASN A 75 14.59 1.04 -17.27
C ASN A 75 14.84 2.25 -18.18
N LYS A 76 14.87 3.45 -17.63
CA LYS A 76 15.22 4.70 -18.33
C LYS A 76 16.63 4.62 -18.92
N THR A 77 17.60 4.16 -18.14
CA THR A 77 18.99 3.99 -18.61
C THR A 77 19.08 2.97 -19.74
N LEU A 78 18.38 1.84 -19.63
CA LEU A 78 18.34 0.82 -20.67
C LEU A 78 17.69 1.32 -21.96
N ARG A 79 16.61 2.10 -21.86
CA ARG A 79 15.97 2.72 -23.04
C ARG A 79 16.91 3.66 -23.76
N LEU A 80 17.61 4.53 -23.03
CA LEU A 80 18.58 5.45 -23.64
C LEU A 80 19.67 4.69 -24.38
N ARG A 81 20.24 3.63 -23.79
CA ARG A 81 21.25 2.80 -24.46
C ARG A 81 20.71 2.09 -25.70
N LEU A 82 19.48 1.57 -25.64
CA LEU A 82 18.85 0.92 -26.78
C LEU A 82 18.60 1.92 -27.92
N ASP A 83 18.17 3.14 -27.59
CA ASP A 83 17.94 4.19 -28.58
C ASP A 83 19.28 4.68 -29.18
N GLU A 84 20.36 4.76 -28.40
CA GLU A 84 21.72 5.04 -28.88
C GLU A 84 22.25 3.92 -29.81
N GLU A 85 22.09 2.66 -29.43
CA GLU A 85 22.51 1.50 -30.23
C GLU A 85 21.71 1.41 -31.55
N SER A 86 20.40 1.66 -31.50
CA SER A 86 19.55 1.68 -32.70
C SER A 86 19.94 2.81 -33.67
N GLN A 87 20.36 3.97 -33.16
CA GLN A 87 20.88 5.07 -33.98
C GLN A 87 22.25 4.72 -34.56
N ALA A 88 23.13 4.07 -33.78
CA ALA A 88 24.42 3.61 -34.25
C ALA A 88 24.29 2.55 -35.36
N GLU A 89 23.38 1.57 -35.20
CA GLU A 89 23.05 0.58 -36.22
C GLU A 89 22.45 1.25 -37.47
N ALA A 90 21.51 2.19 -37.31
CA ALA A 90 20.94 2.93 -38.44
C ALA A 90 22.01 3.69 -39.25
N LEU A 91 22.94 4.37 -38.56
CA LEU A 91 24.07 5.07 -39.20
C LEU A 91 25.05 4.10 -39.87
N GLN A 92 25.24 2.90 -39.30
CA GLN A 92 26.08 1.86 -39.90
C GLN A 92 25.46 1.29 -41.19
N TRP A 93 24.15 1.06 -41.18
CA TRP A 93 23.40 0.64 -42.38
C TRP A 93 23.40 1.75 -43.44
N ASP A 94 23.24 3.02 -43.07
CA ASP A 94 23.31 4.16 -44.02
C ASP A 94 24.71 4.34 -44.62
N ALA A 95 25.78 4.17 -43.82
CA ALA A 95 27.16 4.24 -44.31
C ALA A 95 27.48 3.12 -45.31
N HIS A 96 26.89 1.93 -45.14
CA HIS A 96 27.00 0.81 -46.07
C HIS A 96 25.96 0.89 -47.23
N ALA A 97 24.92 1.71 -47.09
CA ALA A 97 23.87 1.93 -48.09
C ALA A 97 24.16 3.06 -49.09
N ASN A 98 25.29 3.76 -48.97
CA ASN A 98 25.82 4.61 -50.06
C ASN A 98 26.12 3.84 -51.37
N GLY A 99 25.81 2.54 -51.43
CA GLY A 99 25.86 1.71 -52.64
C GLY A 99 24.52 1.28 -53.24
N MET A 100 23.39 1.23 -52.52
CA MET A 100 22.12 0.73 -53.09
C MET A 100 20.87 1.28 -52.37
N VAL A 101 20.13 2.13 -53.09
CA VAL A 101 18.80 2.62 -52.74
C VAL A 101 17.77 1.52 -53.00
N TYR A 102 17.21 0.91 -51.96
CA TYR A 102 15.85 0.32 -52.01
C TYR A 102 15.21 0.44 -50.62
N GLY A 103 14.04 1.07 -50.58
CA GLY A 103 13.48 1.66 -49.36
C GLY A 103 12.82 0.71 -48.38
N HIS A 104 12.59 1.22 -47.17
CA HIS A 104 11.53 0.74 -46.28
C HIS A 104 11.10 1.85 -45.30
N PRO A 105 9.81 2.23 -45.22
CA PRO A 105 9.31 3.05 -44.14
C PRO A 105 8.83 2.12 -43.02
N HIS A 106 9.55 2.06 -41.91
CA HIS A 106 9.04 1.43 -40.68
C HIS A 106 8.98 2.46 -39.55
N GLN A 107 8.13 3.47 -39.74
CA GLN A 107 7.63 4.27 -38.62
C GLN A 107 6.41 3.56 -38.05
N MET A 108 6.63 2.50 -37.28
CA MET A 108 5.60 2.01 -36.37
C MET A 108 5.67 2.86 -35.10
N SER A 109 4.65 3.69 -34.93
CA SER A 109 4.40 4.54 -33.77
C SER A 109 4.65 3.79 -32.45
N ARG A 110 5.76 4.12 -31.78
CA ARG A 110 6.18 3.57 -30.49
C ARG A 110 5.48 4.24 -29.30
N ASP A 111 4.64 5.25 -29.59
CA ASP A 111 4.00 6.11 -28.58
C ASP A 111 2.66 5.57 -28.06
N ALA A 112 2.13 4.47 -28.63
CA ALA A 112 0.82 3.95 -28.25
C ALA A 112 0.79 3.18 -26.91
N PHE A 113 1.95 2.88 -26.30
CA PHE A 113 2.01 1.96 -25.16
C PHE A 113 2.45 2.59 -23.82
N TYR A 114 2.83 3.86 -23.82
CA TYR A 114 3.23 4.57 -22.60
C TYR A 114 2.32 5.76 -22.40
N HIS A 115 1.21 5.54 -21.68
CA HIS A 115 0.53 6.66 -21.02
C HIS A 115 1.40 7.01 -19.80
N PRO A 116 1.96 8.24 -19.72
CA PRO A 116 2.52 8.72 -18.46
C PRO A 116 1.34 8.80 -17.50
N ILE A 117 1.25 7.84 -16.58
CA ILE A 117 0.38 8.01 -15.43
C ILE A 117 1.10 9.09 -14.62
N GLY A 118 0.74 10.35 -14.88
CA GLY A 118 1.14 11.45 -14.02
C GLY A 118 0.70 11.05 -12.62
N CYS A 119 1.66 10.91 -11.72
CA CYS A 119 1.40 10.70 -10.31
C CYS A 119 0.78 11.99 -9.76
N GLU A 120 -0.47 12.27 -10.11
CA GLU A 120 -1.33 13.21 -9.42
C GLU A 120 -1.41 12.72 -7.98
N THR A 121 -0.63 13.37 -7.11
CA THR A 121 -0.66 13.14 -5.68
C THR A 121 -2.00 13.63 -5.18
N THR A 122 -3.05 12.84 -5.41
CA THR A 122 -4.39 13.14 -4.88
C THR A 122 -4.45 12.66 -3.44
N LEU A 123 -3.57 13.22 -2.62
CA LEU A 123 -3.77 13.31 -1.18
C LEU A 123 -4.69 14.51 -0.93
N GLN A 124 -5.91 14.46 -1.48
CA GLN A 124 -7.01 15.34 -1.10
C GLN A 124 -7.69 14.75 0.15
N ILE A 125 -6.94 14.65 1.25
CA ILE A 125 -7.55 14.55 2.57
C ILE A 125 -7.83 15.98 3.00
N GLY A 126 -9.04 16.47 2.70
CA GLY A 126 -9.56 17.71 3.26
C GLY A 126 -10.23 18.64 2.25
N TYR A 127 -11.55 18.76 2.41
CA TYR A 127 -12.43 19.81 1.89
C TYR A 127 -12.79 19.75 0.40
N GLN A 128 -13.94 19.12 0.19
CA GLN A 128 -14.82 19.27 -0.97
C GLN A 128 -15.14 20.76 -1.20
N THR A 129 -14.57 21.36 -2.24
CA THR A 129 -15.13 22.58 -2.84
C THR A 129 -16.01 22.14 -4.00
N GLU A 130 -17.32 22.26 -3.81
CA GLU A 130 -18.32 22.11 -4.86
C GLU A 130 -17.98 23.02 -6.04
N GLN A 131 -17.72 22.46 -7.22
CA GLN A 131 -18.09 23.07 -8.49
C GLN A 131 -18.57 21.99 -9.47
N MET A 132 -19.86 22.08 -9.78
CA MET A 132 -20.57 21.27 -10.76
C MET A 132 -19.88 21.33 -12.13
N SER A 133 -19.58 20.18 -12.73
CA SER A 133 -19.75 20.01 -14.17
C SER A 133 -19.97 18.54 -14.48
N ALA A 134 -21.17 18.28 -15.01
CA ALA A 134 -21.67 16.98 -15.36
C ALA A 134 -20.92 16.40 -16.56
N VAL A 135 -20.46 15.15 -16.47
CA VAL A 135 -20.57 14.18 -17.57
C VAL A 135 -20.56 12.76 -17.02
N THR A 136 -21.48 12.00 -17.56
CA THR A 136 -21.86 10.60 -17.34
C THR A 136 -20.74 9.59 -17.51
N SER A 137 -20.67 8.59 -16.60
CA SER A 137 -20.67 7.17 -16.99
C SER A 137 -20.85 6.26 -15.78
N THR A 138 -21.94 5.51 -15.82
CA THR A 138 -22.32 4.41 -14.93
C THR A 138 -21.33 3.24 -14.97
N SER A 139 -20.84 2.79 -13.82
CA SER A 139 -20.66 1.36 -13.57
C SER A 139 -20.66 1.10 -12.06
N MET A 140 -21.81 0.65 -11.56
CA MET A 140 -21.96 0.11 -10.22
C MET A 140 -21.55 -1.36 -10.20
N ASN A 141 -21.01 -1.77 -9.05
CA ASN A 141 -20.80 -3.14 -8.57
C ASN A 141 -19.48 -3.81 -8.99
N HIS A 142 -18.52 -3.83 -8.07
CA HIS A 142 -17.96 -5.09 -7.54
C HIS A 142 -17.40 -4.87 -6.13
N GLN A 143 -18.28 -5.07 -5.16
CA GLN A 143 -18.07 -5.91 -3.99
C GLN A 143 -16.61 -6.20 -3.57
N MET A 144 -16.25 -5.61 -2.42
CA MET A 144 -15.27 -6.11 -1.45
C MET A 144 -15.23 -7.65 -1.40
N GLN A 145 -14.14 -8.25 -1.85
CA GLN A 145 -13.77 -9.61 -1.49
C GLN A 145 -12.85 -9.60 -0.27
N GLY A 146 -13.20 -10.41 0.72
CA GLY A 146 -12.61 -10.42 2.05
C GLY A 146 -11.17 -10.93 2.08
N TRP A 147 -10.39 -10.31 2.96
CA TRP A 147 -9.09 -10.85 3.38
C TRP A 147 -9.31 -11.86 4.50
N LEU A 148 -9.19 -13.14 4.16
CA LEU A 148 -8.86 -14.24 5.07
C LEU A 148 -7.88 -15.17 4.35
N ALA A 149 -6.60 -15.07 4.74
CA ALA A 149 -5.63 -16.17 4.83
C ALA A 149 -4.47 -15.70 5.71
#